data_AF-A0A7Y0CN12-F1
#
_entry.id   AF-A0A7Y0CN12-F1
#
_cell.length_a   1.000
_cell.length_b   1.000
_cell.length_c   1.000
_cell.angle_alpha   90.00
_cell.angle_beta   90.00
_cell.angle_gamma   90.00
#
_symmetry.space_group_name_H-M   'P 1'
#
loop_
_entity.id
_entity.type
_entity.pdbx_description
1 polymer ?
#
loop_
_entity_poly.entity_id
_entity_poly.type
_entity_poly.pdbx_seq_one_letter_code
_entity_poly.pdbx_strand_id
1 'polypeptide(L)'
;MTDMFERLMAANKAGVQELEDWATRATAKLEKLIHLNLAAGKTVLGESFGRSQAFLAAKDANELMALQAGIFQALTVNSIDYFNQLFSIEKRTVADLAKDFKGELAEVQTVISDVVENVIESAPAGTEGTFADFKNDAKALRNLIE
;
A
#
# COMPACT_ATOMS: atom_id res chain seq x y z
N MET A 1 12.04 5.10 49.91
CA MET A 1 11.80 6.28 49.05
C MET A 1 12.65 6.25 47.78
N THR A 2 13.92 5.83 47.85
CA THR A 2 14.82 5.66 46.70
C THR A 2 14.29 4.71 45.62
N ASP A 3 13.70 3.58 46.05
CA ASP A 3 13.16 2.53 45.16
C ASP A 3 11.96 2.99 44.31
N MET A 4 11.12 3.88 44.86
CA MET A 4 9.98 4.48 44.14
C MET A 4 10.48 5.44 43.04
N PHE A 5 11.54 6.19 43.34
CA PHE A 5 12.13 7.16 42.43
C PHE A 5 12.85 6.47 41.25
N GLU A 6 13.58 5.38 41.53
CA GLU A 6 14.20 4.55 40.48
C GLU A 6 13.18 3.89 39.56
N ARG A 7 12.07 3.35 40.11
CA ARG A 7 10.99 2.79 39.28
C ARG A 7 10.31 3.85 38.41
N LEU A 8 10.11 5.07 38.94
CA LEU A 8 9.49 6.17 38.20
C LEU A 8 10.42 6.71 37.09
N MET A 9 11.73 6.79 37.37
CA MET A 9 12.77 7.10 36.38
C MET A 9 12.87 6.03 35.29
N ALA A 10 12.84 4.75 35.66
CA ALA A 10 12.86 3.64 34.71
C ALA A 10 11.61 3.61 33.82
N ALA A 11 10.43 3.88 34.39
CA ALA A 11 9.19 3.99 33.63
C ALA A 11 9.20 5.16 32.63
N ASN A 12 9.69 6.34 33.04
CA ASN A 12 9.85 7.48 32.13
C ASN A 12 10.84 7.17 31.00
N LYS A 13 11.98 6.53 31.33
CA LYS A 13 12.97 6.14 30.33
C LYS A 13 12.40 5.13 29.32
N ALA A 14 11.69 4.11 29.80
CA ALA A 14 11.04 3.13 28.94
C ALA A 14 10.01 3.79 28.02
N GLY A 15 9.20 4.72 28.52
CA GLY A 15 8.24 5.46 27.70
C GLY A 15 8.88 6.34 26.62
N VAL A 16 10.03 6.96 26.91
CA VAL A 16 10.79 7.74 25.90
C VAL A 16 11.39 6.83 24.84
N GLN A 17 11.93 5.67 25.23
CA GLN A 17 12.48 4.70 24.27
C GLN A 17 11.39 4.13 23.36
N GLU A 18 10.21 3.82 23.91
CA GLU A 18 9.07 3.36 23.11
C GLU A 18 8.60 4.42 22.11
N LEU A 19 8.58 5.70 22.49
CA LEU A 19 8.28 6.82 21.61
C LEU A 19 9.33 6.98 20.49
N GLU A 20 10.61 6.89 20.82
CA GLU A 20 11.72 6.96 19.86
C GLU A 20 11.64 5.84 18.83
N ASP A 21 11.41 4.61 19.29
CA ASP A 21 11.26 3.44 18.45
C ASP A 21 10.03 3.56 17.54
N TRP A 22 8.91 4.07 18.07
CA TRP A 22 7.72 4.35 17.29
C TRP A 22 7.98 5.40 16.20
N ALA A 23 8.60 6.53 16.56
CA ALA A 23 8.88 7.62 15.63
C ALA A 23 9.80 7.15 14.50
N THR A 24 10.83 6.37 14.84
CA THR A 24 11.76 5.76 13.88
C THR A 24 11.04 4.80 12.94
N ARG A 25 10.12 3.97 13.45
CA ARG A 25 9.31 3.08 12.61
C ARG A 25 8.35 3.86 11.72
N ALA A 26 7.74 4.94 12.20
CA ALA A 26 6.79 5.74 11.43
C ALA A 26 7.49 6.48 10.26
N THR A 27 8.63 7.12 10.52
CA THR A 27 9.39 7.84 9.48
C THR A 27 9.91 6.91 8.39
N ALA A 28 10.51 5.77 8.75
CA ALA A 28 11.00 4.79 7.78
C ALA A 28 9.91 4.25 6.84
N LYS A 29 8.64 4.28 7.28
CA LYS A 29 7.51 3.78 6.51
C LYS A 29 6.87 4.86 5.65
N LEU A 30 6.84 6.10 6.13
CA LEU A 30 6.55 7.26 5.27
C LEU A 30 7.54 7.34 4.11
N GLU A 31 8.83 7.13 4.37
CA GLU A 31 9.85 7.05 3.32
C GLU A 31 9.54 5.95 2.30
N LYS A 32 9.14 4.75 2.74
CA LYS A 32 8.72 3.67 1.84
C LYS A 32 7.50 4.03 1.00
N LEU A 33 6.49 4.69 1.59
CA LEU A 33 5.29 5.12 0.87
C LEU A 33 5.60 6.20 -0.17
N ILE A 34 6.47 7.16 0.17
CA ILE A 34 6.95 8.18 -0.76
C ILE A 34 7.72 7.53 -1.91
N HIS A 35 8.63 6.59 -1.60
CA HIS A 35 9.37 5.84 -2.61
C HIS A 35 8.45 5.03 -3.53
N LEU A 36 7.42 4.38 -2.99
CA LEU A 36 6.42 3.64 -3.78
C LEU A 36 5.69 4.56 -4.76
N ASN A 37 5.19 5.71 -4.30
CA ASN A 37 4.51 6.68 -5.16
C ASN A 37 5.44 7.27 -6.22
N LEU A 38 6.69 7.56 -5.87
CA LEU A 38 7.69 8.04 -6.81
C LEU A 38 8.03 6.98 -7.87
N ALA A 39 8.14 5.71 -7.48
CA ALA A 39 8.36 4.60 -8.40
C ALA A 39 7.16 4.43 -9.35
N ALA A 40 5.94 4.41 -8.83
CA ALA A 40 4.72 4.34 -9.64
C ALA A 40 4.62 5.50 -10.63
N GLY A 41 4.90 6.73 -10.18
CA GLY A 41 4.92 7.92 -11.05
C GLY A 41 5.98 7.81 -12.16
N LYS A 42 7.18 7.30 -11.86
CA LYS A 42 8.22 7.05 -12.87
C LYS A 42 7.80 6.00 -13.89
N THR A 43 7.16 4.92 -13.47
CA THR A 43 6.61 3.89 -14.36
C THR A 43 5.59 4.50 -15.31
N VAL A 44 4.59 5.22 -14.78
CA VAL A 44 3.55 5.88 -15.60
C VAL A 44 4.14 6.88 -16.60
N LEU A 45 5.14 7.68 -16.19
CA LEU A 45 5.83 8.61 -17.07
C LEU A 45 6.59 7.90 -18.19
N GLY A 46 7.37 6.86 -17.85
CA GLY A 46 8.12 6.07 -18.83
C GLY A 46 7.21 5.39 -19.84
N GLU A 47 6.12 4.78 -19.37
CA GLU A 47 5.09 4.18 -20.22
C GLU A 47 4.40 5.21 -21.11
N SER A 48 4.13 6.42 -20.61
CA SER A 48 3.53 7.49 -21.42
C SER A 48 4.45 7.92 -22.57
N PHE A 49 5.76 8.02 -22.33
CA PHE A 49 6.73 8.24 -23.40
C PHE A 49 6.80 7.08 -24.39
N GLY A 50 6.87 5.84 -23.89
CA GLY A 50 6.90 4.64 -24.73
C GLY A 50 5.65 4.51 -25.60
N ARG A 51 4.47 4.76 -25.03
CA ARG A 51 3.18 4.79 -25.72
C ARG A 51 3.12 5.89 -26.77
N SER A 52 3.62 7.08 -26.46
CA SER A 52 3.67 8.18 -27.44
C SER A 52 4.56 7.82 -28.64
N GLN A 53 5.71 7.19 -28.40
CA GLN A 53 6.58 6.70 -29.47
C GLN A 53 5.90 5.60 -30.29
N ALA A 54 5.26 4.65 -29.62
CA ALA A 54 4.57 3.55 -30.28
C ALA A 54 3.38 4.04 -31.13
N PHE A 55 2.64 5.04 -30.64
CA PHE A 55 1.57 5.69 -31.40
C PHE A 55 2.10 6.39 -32.66
N LEU A 56 3.24 7.09 -32.55
CA LEU A 56 3.90 7.73 -33.70
C LEU A 56 4.48 6.73 -34.70
N ALA A 57 4.83 5.52 -34.25
CA ALA A 57 5.41 4.46 -35.07
C ALA A 57 4.37 3.54 -35.72
N ALA A 58 3.11 3.62 -35.31
CA ALA A 58 2.04 2.78 -35.83
C ALA A 58 1.78 3.07 -37.32
N LYS A 59 1.71 2.00 -38.12
CA LYS A 59 1.63 2.07 -39.59
C LYS A 59 0.21 1.94 -40.11
N ASP A 60 -0.68 1.33 -39.34
CA ASP A 60 -2.07 1.10 -39.72
C ASP A 60 -3.02 1.08 -38.50
N ALA A 61 -4.32 1.02 -38.80
CA ALA A 61 -5.37 1.02 -37.79
C ALA A 61 -5.37 -0.24 -36.90
N ASN A 62 -4.85 -1.37 -37.39
CA ASN A 62 -4.77 -2.59 -36.58
C ASN A 62 -3.67 -2.47 -35.52
N GLU A 63 -2.51 -1.91 -35.88
CA GLU A 63 -1.44 -1.60 -34.92
C GLU A 63 -1.90 -0.60 -33.85
N LEU A 64 -2.71 0.41 -34.23
CA LEU A 64 -3.31 1.35 -33.28
C LEU A 64 -4.31 0.68 -32.32
N MET A 65 -5.19 -0.20 -32.83
CA MET A 65 -6.13 -0.95 -31.98
C MET A 65 -5.40 -1.89 -31.00
N ALA A 66 -4.31 -2.53 -31.44
CA ALA A 66 -3.47 -3.35 -30.57
C ALA A 66 -2.79 -2.51 -29.48
N LEU A 67 -2.30 -1.31 -29.81
CA LEU A 67 -1.76 -0.37 -28.83
C LEU A 67 -2.81 0.07 -27.81
N GLN A 68 -4.05 0.32 -28.25
CA GLN A 68 -5.15 0.67 -27.36
C GLN A 68 -5.46 -0.46 -26.36
N ALA A 69 -5.49 -1.71 -26.82
CA ALA A 69 -5.72 -2.88 -25.97
C ALA A 69 -4.59 -3.07 -24.94
N GLY A 70 -3.33 -2.85 -25.35
CA GLY A 70 -2.17 -2.94 -24.46
C GLY A 70 -2.19 -1.95 -23.29
N ILE A 71 -2.87 -0.81 -23.44
CA ILE A 71 -3.03 0.18 -22.35
C ILE A 71 -3.80 -0.43 -21.18
N PHE A 72 -4.91 -1.09 -21.44
CA PHE A 72 -5.74 -1.69 -20.39
C PHE A 72 -4.98 -2.82 -19.68
N GLN A 73 -4.15 -3.55 -20.42
CA GLN A 73 -3.34 -4.62 -19.86
C GLN A 73 -2.23 -4.07 -18.94
N ALA A 74 -1.54 -3.00 -19.36
CA ALA A 74 -0.52 -2.34 -18.54
C ALA A 74 -1.12 -1.69 -17.27
N LEU A 75 -2.27 -1.01 -17.40
CA LEU A 75 -2.99 -0.44 -16.25
C LEU A 75 -3.34 -1.51 -15.21
N THR A 76 -3.75 -2.70 -15.66
CA THR A 76 -4.07 -3.83 -14.78
C THR A 76 -2.85 -4.29 -14.00
N VAL A 77 -1.75 -4.59 -14.71
CA VAL A 77 -0.52 -5.11 -14.10
C VAL A 77 0.07 -4.11 -13.11
N ASN A 78 0.16 -2.83 -13.49
CA ASN A 78 0.72 -1.80 -12.63
C ASN A 78 -0.11 -1.56 -11.36
N SER A 79 -1.43 -1.69 -11.46
CA SER A 79 -2.32 -1.55 -10.29
C SER A 79 -2.11 -2.70 -9.32
N ILE A 80 -2.07 -3.94 -9.82
CA ILE A 80 -1.82 -5.14 -9.01
C ILE A 80 -0.46 -5.04 -8.32
N ASP A 81 0.59 -4.65 -9.05
CA ASP A 81 1.93 -4.50 -8.49
C ASP A 81 1.99 -3.40 -7.42
N TYR A 82 1.33 -2.26 -7.65
CA TYR A 82 1.22 -1.20 -6.65
C TYR A 82 0.54 -1.69 -5.36
N PHE A 83 -0.58 -2.43 -5.49
CA PHE A 83 -1.28 -2.99 -4.33
C PHE A 83 -0.44 -4.03 -3.59
N ASN A 84 0.22 -4.95 -4.30
CA ASN A 84 1.15 -5.92 -3.72
C ASN A 84 2.25 -5.21 -2.92
N GLN A 85 2.86 -4.19 -3.50
CA GLN A 85 3.92 -3.44 -2.84
C GLN A 85 3.39 -2.66 -1.64
N LEU A 86 2.19 -2.07 -1.72
CA LEU A 86 1.55 -1.39 -0.61
C LEU A 86 1.29 -2.33 0.58
N PHE A 87 0.73 -3.52 0.34
CA PHE A 87 0.51 -4.53 1.39
C PHE A 87 1.82 -5.15 1.92
N SER A 88 2.90 -5.08 1.15
CA SER A 88 4.24 -5.51 1.59
C SER A 88 4.94 -4.53 2.53
N ILE A 89 4.49 -3.26 2.59
CA ILE A 89 4.95 -2.28 3.58
C ILE A 89 4.43 -2.74 4.94
N GLU A 90 5.21 -3.59 5.60
CA GLU A 90 4.96 -4.26 6.89
C GLU A 90 3.51 -4.16 7.40
N LYS A 91 2.71 -5.22 7.21
CA LYS A 91 1.31 -5.34 7.69
C LYS A 91 1.09 -4.91 9.15
N ARG A 92 2.08 -5.11 10.04
CA ARG A 92 2.02 -4.66 11.45
C ARG A 92 1.98 -3.14 11.61
N THR A 93 2.48 -2.39 10.65
CA THR A 93 2.48 -0.91 10.67
C THR A 93 1.09 -0.33 10.69
N VAL A 94 0.25 -0.76 9.75
CA VAL A 94 -1.09 -0.20 9.62
C VAL A 94 -1.86 -0.54 10.87
N ALA A 95 -1.67 -1.75 11.40
CA ALA A 95 -2.22 -2.15 12.69
C ALA A 95 -1.69 -1.33 13.87
N ASP A 96 -0.38 -1.08 13.97
CA ASP A 96 0.23 -0.27 15.05
C ASP A 96 -0.22 1.20 14.96
N LEU A 97 -0.22 1.79 13.77
CA LEU A 97 -0.66 3.17 13.53
C LEU A 97 -2.15 3.33 13.85
N ALA A 98 -2.97 2.36 13.43
CA ALA A 98 -4.40 2.33 13.69
C ALA A 98 -4.67 2.12 15.19
N LYS A 99 -3.96 1.21 15.86
CA LYS A 99 -4.10 0.93 17.30
C LYS A 99 -3.75 2.14 18.18
N ASP A 100 -2.75 2.92 17.77
CA ASP A 100 -2.33 4.13 18.48
C ASP A 100 -3.27 5.31 18.17
N PHE A 101 -3.82 5.40 16.94
CA PHE A 101 -4.93 6.27 16.56
C PHE A 101 -6.30 5.65 16.90
N LYS A 102 -6.59 5.46 18.20
CA LYS A 102 -7.88 4.91 18.68
C LYS A 102 -9.16 5.63 18.18
N GLY A 103 -9.04 6.78 17.51
CA GLY A 103 -10.15 7.63 17.08
C GLY A 103 -10.87 7.21 15.80
N GLU A 104 -10.26 6.43 14.90
CA GLU A 104 -10.84 6.17 13.56
C GLU A 104 -10.65 4.71 13.09
N LEU A 105 -10.44 3.78 14.03
CA LEU A 105 -10.17 2.36 13.74
C LEU A 105 -11.27 1.70 12.88
N ALA A 106 -12.53 2.01 13.16
CA ALA A 106 -13.66 1.49 12.39
C ALA A 106 -13.70 2.05 10.96
N GLU A 107 -13.25 3.29 10.77
CA GLU A 107 -13.20 3.95 9.46
C GLU A 107 -12.06 3.38 8.62
N VAL A 108 -10.89 3.13 9.21
CA VAL A 108 -9.78 2.41 8.56
C VAL A 108 -10.20 1.00 8.12
N GLN A 109 -10.92 0.26 8.98
CA GLN A 109 -11.45 -1.06 8.62
C GLN A 109 -12.43 -1.02 7.44
N THR A 110 -13.28 0.02 7.41
CA THR A 110 -14.27 0.24 6.35
C THR A 110 -13.56 0.58 5.05
N VAL A 111 -12.63 1.55 5.06
CA VAL A 111 -11.84 1.95 3.89
C VAL A 111 -11.06 0.78 3.30
N ILE A 112 -10.43 -0.06 4.12
CA ILE A 112 -9.70 -1.24 3.62
C ILE A 112 -10.65 -2.25 3.00
N SER A 113 -11.81 -2.49 3.61
CA SER A 113 -12.82 -3.42 3.06
C SER A 113 -13.37 -2.89 1.74
N ASP A 114 -13.72 -1.61 1.68
CA ASP A 114 -14.25 -0.96 0.48
C ASP A 114 -13.24 -0.95 -0.66
N VAL A 115 -11.97 -0.66 -0.39
CA VAL A 115 -10.90 -0.72 -1.40
C VAL A 115 -10.78 -2.15 -1.94
N VAL A 116 -10.76 -3.15 -1.06
CA VAL A 116 -10.62 -4.55 -1.46
C VAL A 116 -11.83 -5.04 -2.24
N GLU A 117 -13.05 -4.68 -1.83
CA GLU A 117 -14.29 -5.03 -2.53
C GLU A 117 -14.37 -4.39 -3.90
N ASN A 118 -14.11 -3.07 -4.02
CA ASN A 118 -14.09 -2.37 -5.31
C ASN A 118 -13.04 -2.95 -6.27
N VAL A 119 -11.87 -3.32 -5.74
CA VAL A 119 -10.77 -3.94 -6.49
C VAL A 119 -11.20 -5.33 -6.98
N ILE A 120 -11.82 -6.16 -6.14
CA ILE A 120 -12.36 -7.48 -6.54
C ILE A 120 -13.48 -7.36 -7.59
N GLU A 121 -14.42 -6.43 -7.43
CA GLU A 121 -15.52 -6.25 -8.38
C GLU A 121 -15.05 -5.74 -9.74
N SER A 122 -13.96 -4.97 -9.76
CA SER A 122 -13.35 -4.43 -10.98
C SER A 122 -12.20 -5.30 -11.50
N ALA A 123 -11.96 -6.48 -10.92
CA ALA A 123 -10.82 -7.33 -11.23
C ALA A 123 -10.93 -7.87 -12.67
N PRO A 124 -9.91 -7.67 -13.52
CA PRO A 124 -9.91 -8.21 -14.88
C PRO A 124 -9.94 -9.73 -14.89
N ALA A 125 -10.57 -10.32 -15.90
CA ALA A 125 -10.62 -11.76 -16.07
C ALA A 125 -9.21 -12.38 -16.07
N GLY A 126 -9.02 -13.46 -15.31
CA GLY A 126 -7.71 -14.11 -15.14
C GLY A 126 -6.89 -13.64 -13.93
N THR A 127 -7.42 -12.72 -13.12
CA THR A 127 -6.74 -12.22 -11.90
C THR A 127 -7.30 -12.81 -10.60
N GLU A 128 -8.19 -13.81 -10.69
CA GLU A 128 -9.00 -14.32 -9.58
C GLU A 128 -8.15 -14.83 -8.40
N GLY A 129 -7.00 -15.45 -8.67
CA GLY A 129 -6.08 -15.97 -7.65
C GLY A 129 -5.39 -14.85 -6.85
N THR A 130 -4.82 -13.85 -7.54
CA THR A 130 -4.12 -12.73 -6.91
C THR A 130 -5.05 -11.89 -6.04
N PHE A 131 -6.29 -11.68 -6.48
CA PHE A 131 -7.27 -10.91 -5.72
C PHE A 131 -7.84 -11.68 -4.52
N ALA A 132 -7.85 -13.02 -4.57
CA ALA A 132 -8.15 -13.84 -3.41
C ALA A 132 -7.07 -13.71 -2.32
N ASP A 133 -5.79 -13.62 -2.71
CA ASP A 133 -4.69 -13.38 -1.77
C ASP A 133 -4.79 -11.98 -1.13
N PHE A 134 -5.13 -10.93 -1.91
CA PHE A 134 -5.42 -9.60 -1.35
C PHE A 134 -6.55 -9.64 -0.32
N LYS A 135 -7.63 -10.38 -0.60
CA LYS A 135 -8.73 -10.54 0.34
C LYS A 135 -8.27 -11.19 1.66
N ASN A 136 -7.40 -12.20 1.57
CA ASN A 136 -6.87 -12.87 2.75
C ASN A 136 -5.94 -11.96 3.55
N ASP A 137 -5.12 -11.17 2.87
CA ASP A 137 -4.22 -10.20 3.48
C ASP A 137 -4.96 -9.06 4.18
N ALA A 138 -6.03 -8.55 3.57
CA ALA A 138 -6.90 -7.55 4.17
C ALA A 138 -7.64 -8.09 5.41
N LYS A 139 -8.12 -9.34 5.35
CA LYS A 139 -8.69 -10.02 6.52
C LYS A 139 -7.67 -10.18 7.63
N ALA A 140 -6.44 -10.57 7.31
CA ALA A 140 -5.36 -10.70 8.30
C ALA A 140 -5.02 -9.36 8.95
N LEU A 141 -5.05 -8.27 8.18
CA LEU A 141 -4.84 -6.92 8.69
C LEU A 141 -5.95 -6.49 9.66
N ARG A 142 -7.22 -6.75 9.30
CA ARG A 142 -8.39 -6.46 10.16
C ARG A 142 -8.30 -7.19 11.49
N ASN A 143 -7.96 -8.48 11.47
CA ASN A 143 -7.80 -9.28 12.68
C ASN A 143 -6.62 -8.83 13.57
N LEU A 144 -5.67 -8.06 13.03
CA LEU A 144 -4.56 -7.48 13.77
C LEU A 144 -4.92 -6.15 14.45
N ILE A 145 -6.01 -5.53 14.01
CA ILE A 145 -6.57 -4.27 14.51
C ILE A 145 -7.60 -4.54 15.63
N GLU A 146 -8.20 -5.73 15.67
CA GLU A 146 -9.01 -6.26 16.78
C GLU A 146 -8.16 -6.62 18.01
#